data_AF-A0A3D2YH05-F1
#
_entry.id   AF-A0A3D2YH05-F1
#
_cell.length_a   1.000
_cell.length_b   1.000
_cell.length_c   1.000
_cell.angle_alpha   90.00
_cell.angle_beta   90.00
_cell.angle_gamma   90.00
#
_symmetry.space_group_name_H-M   'P 1'
#
loop_
_entity.id
_entity.type
_entity.pdbx_description
1 polymer ?
#
loop_
_entity_poly.entity_id
_entity_poly.type
_entity_poly.pdbx_seq_one_letter_code
_entity_poly.pdbx_strand_id
1 'polypeptide(L)' 'TRRFTFEGFLPSGKKERRAALEELTGERRTMVFHEAPHRLRATLEDMAELLGDRPAALCRELTKLH' A
#
# COMPACT_ATOMS: atom_id res chain seq x y z
N THR A 1 -17.86 -2.34 2.01
CA THR A 1 -16.85 -2.14 3.08
C THR A 1 -17.13 -0.81 3.77
N ARG A 2 -17.26 -0.76 5.11
CA ARG A 2 -17.53 0.49 5.87
C ARG A 2 -16.37 0.95 6.77
N ARG A 3 -15.36 0.10 6.95
CA ARG A 3 -14.18 0.35 7.79
C ARG A 3 -12.94 0.17 6.93
N PHE A 4 -12.03 1.13 7.02
CA PHE A 4 -10.72 1.09 6.38
C PHE A 4 -9.67 1.60 7.37
N THR A 5 -8.40 1.28 7.11
CA THR A 5 -7.25 1.90 7.78
C THR A 5 -6.54 2.80 6.78
N PHE A 6 -6.01 3.91 7.28
CA PHE A 6 -5.21 4.83 6.50
C PHE A 6 -3.76 4.72 7.00
N GLU A 7 -2.91 4.09 6.19
CA GLU A 7 -1.50 3.83 6.52
C GLU A 7 -0.58 4.97 6.03
N GLY A 8 -1.11 5.85 5.16
CA GLY A 8 -0.34 6.97 4.61
C GLY A 8 0.85 6.49 3.76
N PHE A 9 2.02 7.11 3.95
CA PHE A 9 3.23 6.74 3.23
C PHE A 9 4.04 5.70 4.00
N LEU A 10 4.39 4.60 3.34
CA LEU A 10 5.33 3.63 3.88
C LEU A 10 6.75 4.21 3.96
N PRO A 11 7.56 3.75 4.94
CA PRO A 11 8.97 4.11 5.04
C PRO A 11 9.70 3.96 3.70
N SER A 12 10.61 4.89 3.39
CA SER A 12 11.35 4.88 2.12
C SER A 12 12.36 3.75 2.04
N GLY A 13 12.97 3.39 3.17
CA GLY A 13 13.93 2.28 3.28
C GLY A 13 13.26 0.93 3.04
N LYS A 14 13.93 0.04 2.27
CA LYS A 14 13.37 -1.28 1.90
C LYS A 14 13.10 -2.14 3.13
N LYS A 15 14.01 -2.15 4.10
CA LYS A 15 13.89 -2.99 5.30
C LYS A 15 12.74 -2.51 6.17
N GLU A 16 12.66 -1.21 6.41
CA GLU A 16 11.64 -0.57 7.23
C GLU A 16 10.25 -0.68 6.57
N ARG A 17 10.18 -0.52 5.24
CA ARG A 17 8.94 -0.74 4.48
C ARG A 17 8.42 -2.16 4.65
N ARG A 18 9.29 -3.16 4.50
CA ARG A 18 8.91 -4.57 4.63
C ARG A 18 8.48 -4.90 6.06
N ALA A 19 9.19 -4.41 7.07
CA ALA A 19 8.78 -4.58 8.47
C ALA A 19 7.39 -3.99 8.73
N ALA A 20 7.10 -2.79 8.23
CA ALA A 20 5.76 -2.19 8.34
C ALA A 20 4.69 -3.01 7.60
N LEU A 21 5.01 -3.59 6.44
CA LEU A 21 4.09 -4.46 5.70
C LEU A 21 3.85 -5.80 6.42
N GLU A 22 4.87 -6.36 7.07
CA GLU A 22 4.76 -7.59 7.86
C GLU A 22 3.78 -7.43 9.02
N GLU A 23 3.78 -6.28 9.71
CA GLU A 23 2.82 -5.96 10.78
C GLU A 23 1.35 -5.91 10.29
N LEU A 24 1.15 -5.64 9.00
CA LEU A 24 -0.16 -5.61 8.35
C LEU A 24 -0.62 -6.99 7.84
N THR A 25 0.19 -8.03 8.02
CA THR A 25 -0.17 -9.40 7.64
C THR A 25 -1.37 -9.86 8.46
N GLY A 26 -2.46 -10.21 7.77
CA GLY A 26 -3.72 -10.64 8.40
C GLY A 26 -4.72 -9.51 8.69
N GLU A 27 -4.38 -8.25 8.40
CA GLU A 27 -5.37 -7.17 8.39
C GLU A 27 -6.45 -7.48 7.35
N ARG A 28 -7.72 -7.38 7.78
CA ARG A 28 -8.89 -7.74 6.96
C ARG A 28 -9.61 -6.52 6.41
N ARG A 29 -9.35 -5.34 6.97
CA ARG A 29 -9.90 -4.06 6.52
C ARG A 29 -9.22 -3.63 5.22
N THR A 30 -9.92 -2.81 4.43
CA THR A 30 -9.30 -2.11 3.31
C THR A 30 -8.23 -1.17 3.87
N MET A 31 -7.01 -1.24 3.32
CA MET A 31 -5.90 -0.37 3.69
C MET A 31 -5.68 0.66 2.58
N VAL A 32 -5.49 1.92 2.96
CA VAL A 32 -5.24 3.02 2.03
C VAL A 32 -3.82 3.53 2.23
N PHE A 33 -3.04 3.50 1.15
CA PHE A 33 -1.65 3.95 1.11
C PHE A 33 -1.48 5.09 0.12
N HIS A 34 -0.55 5.99 0.42
CA HIS A 34 -0.01 6.94 -0.52
C HIS A 34 1.38 6.49 -0.96
N GLU A 35 1.72 6.70 -2.23
CA GLU A 35 3.03 6.37 -2.75
C GLU A 35 3.49 7.33 -3.85
N ALA A 36 4.79 7.60 -3.89
CA ALA A 36 5.39 8.38 -4.95
C ALA A 36 5.53 7.54 -6.24
N PRO A 37 5.38 8.11 -7.45
CA PRO A 37 5.38 7.34 -8.70
C PRO A 37 6.62 6.47 -8.91
N HIS A 38 7.79 6.98 -8.52
CA HIS A 38 9.08 6.28 -8.68
C HIS A 38 9.27 5.12 -7.69
N ARG A 39 8.46 5.05 -6.62
CA ARG A 39 8.50 3.97 -5.62
C ARG A 39 7.43 2.90 -5.85
N LEU A 40 6.38 3.24 -6.59
CA LEU A 40 5.16 2.43 -6.70
C LEU A 40 5.43 0.97 -7.04
N ARG A 41 6.26 0.70 -8.04
CA ARG A 41 6.56 -0.66 -8.49
C ARG A 41 7.17 -1.51 -7.36
N ALA A 42 8.24 -1.00 -6.73
CA ALA A 42 8.91 -1.71 -5.64
C ALA A 42 7.99 -1.93 -4.44
N THR A 43 7.15 -0.94 -4.11
CA THR A 43 6.17 -1.07 -3.03
C THR A 43 5.10 -2.12 -3.35
N LEU A 44 4.58 -2.17 -4.58
CA LEU A 44 3.62 -3.18 -5.00
C LEU A 44 4.21 -4.60 -5.03
N GLU A 45 5.49 -4.73 -5.40
CA GLU A 45 6.20 -6.01 -5.35
C GLU A 45 6.33 -6.50 -3.89
N ASP A 46 6.79 -5.64 -2.97
CA ASP A 46 6.88 -5.99 -1.55
C ASP A 46 5.48 -6.32 -0.95
N MET A 47 4.43 -5.58 -1.35
CA MET A 47 3.05 -5.87 -0.94
C MET A 47 2.58 -7.22 -1.47
N ALA A 48 2.78 -7.53 -2.75
CA ALA A 48 2.35 -8.82 -3.31
C ALA A 48 3.07 -10.00 -2.64
N GLU A 49 4.35 -9.83 -2.30
CA GLU A 49 5.14 -10.86 -1.61
C GLU A 49 4.66 -11.10 -0.16
N LEU A 50 4.44 -10.04 0.62
CA LEU A 50 4.14 -10.14 2.05
C LEU A 50 2.64 -10.27 2.35
N LEU A 51 1.82 -9.56 1.59
CA LEU A 51 0.38 -9.50 1.78
C LEU A 51 -0.35 -10.55 0.91
N GLY A 52 0.31 -11.10 -0.11
CA GLY A 52 -0.23 -12.14 -0.98
C GLY A 52 -1.20 -11.62 -2.04
N ASP A 53 -1.92 -12.55 -2.68
CA ASP A 53 -2.86 -12.24 -3.76
C ASP A 53 -4.15 -11.60 -3.24
N ARG A 54 -4.12 -10.27 -3.12
CA ARG A 54 -5.25 -9.47 -2.62
C ARG A 54 -5.68 -8.41 -3.62
N PRO A 55 -6.99 -8.17 -3.76
CA PRO A 55 -7.50 -7.11 -4.63
C PRO A 55 -6.92 -5.75 -4.23
N ALA A 56 -6.43 -5.01 -5.22
CA ALA A 56 -5.91 -3.67 -5.06
C ALA A 56 -6.48 -2.74 -6.13
N ALA A 57 -6.55 -1.45 -5.81
CA ALA A 57 -6.90 -0.39 -6.75
C ALA A 57 -5.80 0.67 -6.72
N LEU A 58 -5.37 1.10 -7.91
CA LEU A 58 -4.44 2.21 -8.07
C LEU A 58 -5.21 3.42 -8.57
N CYS A 59 -5.21 4.49 -7.78
CA CYS A 59 -5.84 5.75 -8.14
C CYS A 59 -4.76 6.80 -8.41
N ARG A 60 -4.78 7.42 -9.58
CA ARG A 60 -3.87 8.51 -9.96
C ARG A 60 -4.70 9.74 -10.30
N GLU A 61 -4.18 10.92 -9.97
CA GLU A 61 -4.76 12.20 -10.38
C GLU A 61 -6.20 12.43 -9.85
N LEU A 62 -6.49 11.96 -8.64
CA LEU A 62 -7.83 11.95 -8.01
C LEU A 62 -8.57 13.29 -7.97
N THR A 63 -7.85 14.42 -7.99
CA THR A 63 -8.44 15.76 -7.97
C THR A 63 -8.45 16.45 -9.32
N LYS A 64 -7.82 15.85 -10.34
CA LYS A 64 -7.89 16.35 -11.71
C LYS A 64 -9.15 15.79 -12.33
N LEU A 65 -9.88 16.64 -13.06
CA LEU A 65 -11.09 16.22 -13.78
C LEU A 65 -10.80 15.22 -14.92
N HIS A 66 -9.53 15.03 -15.26
CA HIS A 66 -9.04 14.24 -16.38
C HIS A 66 -7.76 13.52 -15.99
#